data_AF-A0A2E6P1J2-F1
#
_entry.id   AF-A0A2E6P1J2-F1
#
_cell.length_a   1.000
_cell.length_b   1.000
_cell.length_c   1.000
_cell.angle_alpha   90.00
_cell.angle_beta   90.00
_cell.angle_gamma   90.00
#
_symmetry.space_group_name_H-M   'P 1'
#
loop_
_entity.id
_entity.type
_entity.pdbx_description
1 polymer ?
#
loop_
_entity_poly.entity_id
_entity_poly.type
_entity_poly.pdbx_seq_one_letter_code
_entity_poly.pdbx_strand_id
1 'polypeptide(L)'
;MAQTETQQHPLGVYFKIWALLFVLSAMSYMVDYWQFEGWIRWFLIVIFMFLKAGLIVAVFMHMIWERFALVYAVLVPPLVLIVFVGIGALEADYTFFAREIFLSPNDFVVEAHH
;
A
#
# COMPACT_ATOMS: atom_id res chain seq x y z
N MET A 1 49.10 -25.42 -4.89
CA MET A 1 48.43 -24.97 -3.64
C MET A 1 48.04 -23.51 -3.82
N ALA A 2 47.00 -23.06 -3.12
CA ALA A 2 46.34 -21.75 -3.18
C ALA A 2 45.24 -21.60 -4.25
N GLN A 3 44.09 -22.20 -3.93
CA GLN A 3 42.78 -21.86 -4.44
C GLN A 3 42.47 -20.41 -4.00
N THR A 4 42.60 -19.46 -4.92
CA THR A 4 42.13 -18.08 -4.72
C THR A 4 40.60 -18.12 -4.60
N GLU A 5 40.11 -18.10 -3.36
CA GLU A 5 38.70 -17.92 -3.02
C GLU A 5 38.23 -16.57 -3.58
N THR A 6 37.67 -16.61 -4.79
CA THR A 6 36.82 -15.54 -5.26
C THR A 6 35.56 -15.56 -4.39
N GLN A 7 35.50 -14.65 -3.43
CA GLN A 7 34.32 -14.29 -2.66
C GLN A 7 33.28 -13.65 -3.62
N GLN A 8 32.75 -14.46 -4.53
CA GLN A 8 31.95 -14.10 -5.72
C GLN A 8 30.47 -14.49 -5.58
N HIS A 9 29.99 -14.74 -4.36
CA HIS A 9 28.60 -15.10 -4.11
C HIS A 9 27.55 -13.95 -3.96
N PRO A 10 27.72 -12.72 -4.47
CA PRO A 10 26.58 -11.80 -4.62
C PRO A 10 25.74 -12.03 -5.88
N LEU A 11 26.35 -12.41 -7.02
CA LEU A 11 25.69 -12.45 -8.34
C LEU A 11 24.62 -13.55 -8.47
N GLY A 12 24.86 -14.73 -7.90
CA GLY A 12 23.92 -15.85 -7.95
C GLY A 12 22.62 -15.59 -7.18
N VAL A 13 22.69 -14.73 -6.15
CA VAL A 13 21.52 -14.34 -5.36
C VAL A 13 20.59 -13.47 -6.21
N TYR A 14 21.10 -12.41 -6.83
CA TYR A 14 20.31 -11.54 -7.71
C TYR A 14 19.62 -12.28 -8.86
N PHE A 15 20.29 -13.23 -9.51
CA PHE A 15 19.69 -14.03 -10.59
C PHE A 15 18.52 -14.89 -10.09
N LYS A 16 18.62 -15.49 -8.90
CA LYS A 16 17.52 -16.25 -8.29
C LYS A 16 16.32 -15.36 -7.99
N ILE A 17 16.56 -14.15 -7.50
CA ILE A 17 15.48 -13.23 -7.12
C ILE A 17 14.83 -12.62 -8.34
N TRP A 18 15.62 -12.29 -9.36
CA TRP A 18 15.12 -11.87 -10.65
C TRP A 18 14.18 -12.93 -11.24
N ALA A 19 14.59 -14.21 -11.21
CA ALA A 19 13.75 -15.31 -11.64
C ALA A 19 12.48 -15.46 -10.77
N LEU A 20 12.57 -15.32 -9.45
CA LEU A 20 11.41 -15.35 -8.54
C LEU A 20 10.42 -14.21 -8.83
N LEU A 21 10.91 -12.98 -9.03
CA LEU A 21 10.07 -11.82 -9.38
C LEU A 21 9.41 -11.98 -10.75
N PHE A 22 10.12 -12.60 -11.70
CA PHE A 22 9.59 -12.92 -13.02
C PHE A 22 8.45 -13.94 -12.92
N VAL A 23 8.67 -15.06 -12.22
CA VAL A 23 7.65 -16.09 -11.99
C VAL A 23 6.44 -15.49 -11.28
N LEU A 24 6.67 -14.67 -10.25
CA LEU A 24 5.59 -14.03 -9.51
C LEU A 24 4.79 -13.04 -10.35
N SER A 25 5.46 -12.28 -11.23
CA SER A 25 4.78 -11.39 -12.19
C SER A 25 3.96 -12.18 -13.20
N ALA A 26 4.48 -13.31 -13.69
CA ALA A 26 3.75 -14.20 -14.59
C ALA A 26 2.52 -14.83 -13.89
N MET A 27 2.64 -15.22 -12.63
CA MET A 27 1.51 -15.72 -11.84
C MET A 27 0.45 -14.63 -11.62
N SER A 28 0.86 -13.40 -11.30
CA SER A 28 -0.07 -12.26 -11.19
C SER A 28 -0.82 -12.02 -12.51
N TYR A 29 -0.12 -12.08 -13.64
CA TYR A 29 -0.75 -11.90 -14.95
C TYR A 29 -1.71 -13.05 -15.31
N MET A 30 -1.39 -14.28 -14.91
CA MET A 30 -2.27 -15.44 -15.13
C MET A 30 -3.58 -15.32 -14.33
N VAL A 31 -3.54 -14.68 -13.17
CA VAL A 31 -4.75 -14.38 -12.38
C VAL A 31 -5.65 -13.39 -13.10
N ASP A 32 -5.06 -12.36 -13.70
CA ASP A 32 -5.79 -11.38 -14.51
C ASP A 32 -6.38 -12.03 -15.78
N TYR A 33 -5.68 -13.01 -16.35
CA TYR A 33 -6.14 -13.77 -17.52
C TYR A 33 -7.35 -14.67 -17.21
N TRP A 34 -7.37 -15.29 -16.02
CA TRP A 34 -8.51 -16.12 -15.62
C TRP A 34 -9.77 -15.34 -15.24
N GLN A 35 -9.73 -14.00 -15.27
CA GLN A 35 -10.90 -13.13 -15.11
C GLN A 35 -11.79 -13.57 -13.92
N PHE A 36 -11.18 -13.96 -12.80
CA PHE A 36 -11.94 -14.37 -11.63
C PHE A 36 -12.83 -13.20 -11.17
N GLU A 37 -14.15 -13.38 -11.17
CA GLU A 37 -15.07 -12.36 -10.68
C GLU A 37 -15.22 -12.43 -9.15
N GLY A 38 -15.39 -11.26 -8.53
CA GLY A 38 -15.67 -11.14 -7.10
C GLY A 38 -14.45 -11.03 -6.18
N TRP A 39 -14.62 -11.51 -4.94
CA TRP A 39 -13.65 -11.36 -3.83
C TRP A 39 -12.30 -12.03 -4.07
N ILE A 40 -12.27 -13.09 -4.88
CA ILE A 40 -11.05 -13.85 -5.21
C ILE A 40 -10.05 -12.95 -5.97
N ARG A 41 -10.50 -12.10 -6.88
CA ARG A 41 -9.62 -11.15 -7.57
C ARG A 41 -8.93 -10.20 -6.60
N TRP A 42 -9.69 -9.64 -5.66
CA TRP A 42 -9.16 -8.75 -4.64
C TRP A 42 -8.12 -9.44 -3.77
N PHE A 43 -8.42 -10.64 -3.29
CA PHE A 43 -7.49 -11.41 -2.47
C PHE A 43 -6.19 -11.73 -3.23
N LEU A 44 -6.28 -12.19 -4.48
CA LEU A 44 -5.08 -12.54 -5.26
C LEU A 44 -4.26 -11.31 -5.65
N ILE A 45 -4.88 -10.20 -6.06
CA ILE A 45 -4.13 -8.96 -6.37
C ILE A 45 -3.35 -8.49 -5.13
N VAL A 46 -4.00 -8.45 -3.96
CA VAL A 46 -3.35 -8.04 -2.71
C VAL A 46 -2.21 -9.00 -2.35
N ILE A 47 -2.41 -10.31 -2.47
CA ILE A 47 -1.35 -11.28 -2.13
C ILE A 47 -0.16 -11.21 -3.08
N PHE A 48 -0.37 -11.01 -4.39
CA PHE A 48 0.72 -10.83 -5.37
C PHE A 48 1.45 -9.50 -5.16
N MET A 49 0.73 -8.42 -4.84
CA MET A 49 1.34 -7.15 -4.45
C MET A 49 2.22 -7.30 -3.21
N PHE A 50 1.73 -8.00 -2.17
CA PHE A 50 2.49 -8.25 -0.95
C PHE A 50 3.71 -9.14 -1.19
N LEU A 51 3.55 -10.24 -1.94
CA LEU A 51 4.67 -11.15 -2.23
C LEU A 51 5.76 -10.44 -3.04
N LYS A 52 5.42 -9.63 -4.04
CA LYS A 52 6.43 -8.97 -4.86
C LYS A 52 7.14 -7.88 -4.08
N ALA A 53 6.41 -7.08 -3.31
CA ALA A 53 6.99 -6.04 -2.46
C ALA A 53 7.83 -6.66 -1.35
N GLY A 54 7.34 -7.73 -0.72
CA GLY A 54 8.04 -8.51 0.29
C GLY A 54 9.33 -9.15 -0.24
N LEU A 55 9.34 -9.65 -1.48
CA LEU A 55 10.56 -10.17 -2.13
C LEU A 55 11.57 -9.06 -2.42
N ILE A 56 11.12 -7.91 -2.92
CA ILE A 56 12.00 -6.75 -3.17
C ILE A 56 12.63 -6.29 -1.85
N VAL A 57 11.82 -6.17 -0.79
CA VAL A 57 12.25 -5.85 0.58
C VAL A 57 13.17 -6.95 1.15
N ALA A 58 12.83 -8.22 1.05
CA ALA A 58 13.69 -9.29 1.60
C ALA A 58 15.05 -9.39 0.89
N VAL A 59 15.21 -8.81 -0.30
CA VAL A 59 16.41 -9.01 -1.13
C VAL A 59 17.25 -7.75 -1.23
N PHE A 60 16.65 -6.65 -1.66
CA PHE A 60 17.35 -5.37 -1.73
C PHE A 60 17.62 -4.82 -0.34
N MET A 61 16.76 -5.14 0.62
CA MET A 61 16.77 -4.57 1.96
C MET A 61 17.48 -5.49 2.98
N HIS A 62 17.66 -6.79 2.69
CA HIS A 62 18.50 -7.69 3.50
C HIS A 62 20.00 -7.51 3.24
N MET A 63 20.39 -6.62 2.31
CA MET A 63 21.77 -6.12 2.19
C MET A 63 22.10 -5.23 3.40
N ILE A 64 22.31 -5.89 4.54
CA ILE A 64 23.19 -5.56 5.67
C ILE A 64 23.63 -4.08 5.72
N TRP A 65 22.78 -3.15 6.18
CA TRP A 65 23.19 -1.97 6.98
C TRP A 65 22.10 -1.00 7.46
N GLU A 66 20.82 -1.08 7.03
CA GLU A 66 19.90 0.08 7.13
C GLU A 66 18.58 -0.09 7.92
N ARG A 67 18.48 -0.99 8.90
CA ARG A 67 17.23 -1.31 9.64
C ARG A 67 16.29 -0.14 10.02
N PHE A 68 16.81 1.07 10.30
CA PHE A 68 16.00 2.25 10.60
C PHE A 68 15.44 2.96 9.35
N ALA A 69 16.24 3.15 8.30
CA ALA A 69 15.79 3.81 7.06
C ALA A 69 14.62 3.06 6.40
N LEU A 70 14.59 1.74 6.58
CA LEU A 70 13.60 0.83 6.00
C LEU A 70 12.25 0.90 6.70
N VAL A 71 12.25 0.97 8.03
CA VAL A 71 11.03 1.20 8.81
C VAL A 71 10.42 2.52 8.41
N TYR A 72 11.22 3.59 8.29
CA TYR A 72 10.71 4.87 7.83
C TYR A 72 10.22 4.80 6.37
N ALA A 73 10.96 4.21 5.43
CA ALA A 73 10.53 4.16 4.03
C ALA A 73 9.22 3.39 3.78
N VAL A 74 8.94 2.34 4.57
CA VAL A 74 7.70 1.55 4.44
C VAL A 74 6.56 2.13 5.28
N LEU A 75 6.85 2.68 6.47
CA LEU A 75 5.83 3.16 7.40
C LEU A 75 5.40 4.61 7.12
N VAL A 76 6.31 5.45 6.60
CA VAL A 76 6.03 6.87 6.33
C VAL A 76 4.97 7.06 5.25
N PRO A 77 4.99 6.38 4.09
CA PRO A 77 3.97 6.59 3.06
C PRO A 77 2.55 6.25 3.54
N PRO A 78 2.30 5.10 4.19
CA PRO A 78 1.00 4.82 4.79
C PRO A 78 0.59 5.83 5.88
N LEU A 79 1.53 6.23 6.74
CA LEU A 79 1.25 7.14 7.85
C LEU A 79 0.85 8.53 7.34
N VAL A 80 1.56 9.05 6.35
CA VAL A 80 1.21 10.33 5.70
C VAL A 80 -0.18 10.27 5.08
N LEU A 81 -0.52 9.18 4.41
CA LEU A 81 -1.86 9.00 3.83
C LEU A 81 -2.95 8.95 4.90
N ILE A 82 -2.74 8.22 6.00
CA ILE A 82 -3.70 8.15 7.10
C ILE A 82 -3.92 9.53 7.72
N VAL A 83 -2.84 10.28 7.98
CA VAL A 83 -2.93 11.65 8.52
C VAL A 83 -3.66 12.57 7.55
N PHE A 84 -3.34 12.52 6.26
CA PHE A 84 -3.97 13.34 5.23
C PHE A 84 -5.48 13.08 5.14
N VAL A 85 -5.88 11.81 5.10
CA VAL A 85 -7.29 11.42 5.10
C VAL A 85 -7.98 11.82 6.41
N GLY A 86 -7.31 11.66 7.55
CA GLY A 86 -7.85 12.06 8.85
C GLY A 86 -8.14 13.56 8.96
N ILE A 87 -7.22 14.40 8.48
CA ILE A 87 -7.46 15.86 8.44
C ILE A 87 -8.62 16.18 7.49
N GLY A 88 -8.67 15.55 6.31
CA GLY A 88 -9.78 15.75 5.37
C GLY A 88 -11.15 15.33 5.92
N ALA A 89 -11.20 14.27 6.72
CA ALA A 89 -12.43 13.82 7.39
C ALA A 89 -12.88 14.84 8.46
N LEU A 90 -11.95 15.35 9.28
CA LEU A 90 -12.28 16.36 10.29
C LEU A 90 -12.83 17.64 9.65
N GLU A 91 -12.19 18.15 8.59
CA GLU A 91 -12.67 19.34 7.86
C GLU A 91 -14.05 19.11 7.21
N ALA A 92 -14.31 17.89 6.73
CA ALA A 92 -15.62 17.51 6.20
C ALA A 92 -16.72 17.56 7.27
N ASP A 93 -16.45 17.04 8.48
CA ASP A 93 -17.38 17.08 9.61
C ASP A 93 -17.65 18.53 10.07
N TYR A 94 -16.61 19.38 10.16
CA TYR A 94 -16.80 20.81 10.47
C TYR A 94 -17.65 21.52 9.41
N THR A 95 -17.42 21.23 8.13
CA THR A 95 -18.19 21.81 7.03
C THR A 95 -19.64 21.32 7.06
N PHE A 96 -19.86 20.04 7.39
CA PHE A 96 -21.20 19.46 7.51
C PHE A 96 -21.98 20.11 8.65
N PHE A 97 -21.38 20.22 9.83
CA PHE A 97 -22.01 20.85 11.00
C PHE A 97 -22.30 22.34 10.78
N ALA A 98 -21.37 23.08 10.16
CA ALA A 98 -21.60 24.47 9.80
C ALA A 98 -22.76 24.63 8.80
N ARG A 99 -22.91 23.72 7.83
CA ARG A 99 -24.06 23.73 6.92
C ARG A 99 -25.37 23.45 7.66
N GLU A 100 -25.37 22.55 8.62
CA GLU A 100 -26.57 22.27 9.43
C GLU A 100 -26.98 23.49 10.28
N ILE A 101 -26.02 24.21 10.87
CA ILE A 101 -26.33 25.40 11.66
C ILE A 101 -26.79 26.59 10.80
N PHE A 102 -26.11 26.84 9.68
CA PHE A 102 -26.29 28.09 8.92
C PHE A 102 -27.15 27.96 7.66
N LEU A 103 -27.26 26.75 7.09
CA LEU A 103 -27.95 26.48 5.82
C LEU A 103 -29.06 25.43 5.94
N SER A 104 -29.31 24.84 7.12
CA SER A 104 -30.50 24.01 7.32
C SER A 104 -31.75 24.87 7.13
N PRO A 105 -32.72 24.43 6.30
CA PRO A 105 -34.01 25.08 6.21
C PRO A 105 -34.64 25.09 7.61
N ASN A 106 -34.69 26.27 8.21
CA ASN A 106 -35.35 26.42 9.48
C ASN A 106 -36.84 26.06 9.30
N ASP A 107 -37.26 24.92 9.84
CA ASP A 107 -38.66 24.50 9.90
C ASP A 107 -39.45 25.32 10.96
N PHE A 108 -39.05 26.58 11.18
CA PHE A 108 -39.90 27.54 11.85
C PHE A 108 -41.09 27.79 10.92
N VAL A 109 -42.10 26.92 10.99
CA VAL A 109 -43.47 27.30 10.66
C VAL A 109 -43.75 28.50 11.54
N VAL A 110 -43.63 29.70 10.96
CA VAL A 110 -44.21 30.90 11.54
C VAL A 110 -45.69 30.63 11.52
N GLU A 111 -46.21 30.07 12.61
CA GLU A 111 -47.63 29.96 12.84
C GLU A 111 -48.12 31.41 12.98
N ALA A 112 -48.47 31.99 11.84
CA ALA A 112 -49.14 33.26 11.76
C ALA A 112 -50.51 33.06 12.41
N HIS A 113 -50.54 33.27 13.73
CA HIS A 113 -51.75 33.42 14.51
C HIS A 113 -52.53 34.61 13.93
N HIS A 114 -53.47 34.30 13.04
CA HIS A 114 -54.59 35.16 12.66
C HIS A 114 -55.79 34.84 13.53
#